data_AF-A0A3B9PQL1-F1
#
_entry.id   AF-A0A3B9PQL1-F1
#
_cell.length_a   1.000
_cell.length_b   1.000
_cell.length_c   1.000
_cell.angle_alpha   90.00
_cell.angle_beta   90.00
_cell.angle_gamma   90.00
#
_symmetry.space_group_name_H-M   'P 1'
#
loop_
_entity.id
_entity.type
_entity.pdbx_description
1 polymer ?
#
loop_
_entity_poly.entity_id
_entity_poly.type
_entity_poly.pdbx_seq_one_letter_code
_entity_poly.pdbx_strand_id
1 'polypeptide(L)' 'ELSYMECLEKRLSVMDSTAFSLCMDNRMPILVFDLQQDQSIRKAVCGEAIGTVVR' A
#
# COMPACT_ATOMS: atom_id res chain seq x y z
N GLU A 1 -3.90 -3.37 -7.63
CA GLU A 1 -4.24 -3.95 -6.32
C GLU A 1 -3.49 -5.26 -6.18
N LEU A 2 -2.95 -5.55 -5.00
CA LEU A 2 -2.03 -6.66 -4.74
C LEU A 2 -2.41 -7.31 -3.41
N SER A 3 -2.19 -8.62 -3.28
CA SER A 3 -2.35 -9.28 -1.99
C SER A 3 -1.11 -9.16 -1.11
N TYR A 4 -1.26 -9.21 0.22
CA TYR A 4 -0.09 -9.29 1.13
C TYR A 4 0.83 -10.47 0.80
N MET A 5 0.25 -11.63 0.43
CA MET A 5 1.01 -12.81 0.01
C MET A 5 1.81 -12.54 -1.26
N GLU A 6 1.22 -11.91 -2.27
CA GLU A 6 1.94 -11.56 -3.50
C GLU A 6 3.08 -10.58 -3.23
N CYS A 7 2.90 -9.62 -2.32
CA CYS A 7 3.96 -8.71 -1.92
C CYS A 7 5.12 -9.46 -1.24
N LEU A 8 4.83 -10.46 -0.40
CA LEU A 8 5.83 -11.32 0.23
C LEU A 8 6.54 -12.23 -0.77
N GLU A 9 5.80 -12.92 -1.65
CA GLU A 9 6.35 -13.82 -2.67
C GLU A 9 7.26 -13.08 -3.64
N LYS A 10 6.84 -11.90 -4.09
CA LYS A 10 7.61 -11.04 -5.01
C LYS A 10 8.69 -10.24 -4.28
N ARG A 11 8.83 -10.39 -2.95
CA ARG A 11 9.76 -9.64 -2.08
C ARG A 11 9.70 -8.13 -2.35
N LEU A 12 8.50 -7.61 -2.52
CA LEU A 12 8.27 -6.19 -2.74
C LEU A 12 8.52 -5.47 -1.41
N SER A 13 9.62 -4.72 -1.34
CA SER A 13 9.99 -3.92 -0.16
C SER A 13 9.12 -2.68 -0.03
N VAL A 14 7.81 -2.87 0.17
CA VAL A 14 6.81 -1.78 0.26
C VAL A 14 6.95 -0.99 1.56
N MET A 15 7.28 -1.68 2.65
CA MET A 15 7.38 -1.15 4.00
C MET A 15 8.40 -2.00 4.77
N ASP A 16 8.84 -1.55 5.94
CA ASP A 16 9.64 -2.40 6.83
C ASP A 16 8.85 -3.67 7.21
N SER A 17 9.58 -4.76 7.44
CA SER A 17 8.98 -6.08 7.69
C SER A 17 8.11 -6.12 8.95
N THR A 18 8.37 -5.27 9.94
CA THR A 18 7.63 -5.27 11.21
C THR A 18 6.28 -4.60 11.04
N ALA A 19 6.26 -3.40 10.45
CA ALA A 19 5.02 -2.68 10.17
C ALA A 19 4.17 -3.41 9.11
N PHE A 20 4.80 -4.04 8.10
CA PHE A 20 4.08 -4.86 7.12
C PHE A 20 3.37 -6.04 7.79
N SER A 21 4.04 -6.76 8.69
CA SER A 21 3.44 -7.87 9.45
C SER A 21 2.28 -7.39 10.33
N LEU A 22 2.44 -6.24 11.01
CA LEU A 22 1.38 -5.64 11.82
C LEU A 22 0.14 -5.30 10.98
N CYS A 23 0.32 -4.73 9.79
CA CYS A 23 -0.77 -4.42 8.87
C CYS A 23 -1.45 -5.69 8.33
N MET A 24 -0.67 -6.73 8.03
CA MET A 24 -1.20 -8.01 7.56
C MET A 24 -2.06 -8.69 8.64
N ASP A 25 -1.57 -8.77 9.88
CA ASP A 25 -2.26 -9.41 11.01
C ASP A 25 -3.59 -8.70 11.32
N ASN A 26 -3.62 -7.38 11.19
CA ASN A 26 -4.83 -6.56 11.41
C ASN A 26 -5.68 -6.36 10.16
N ARG A 27 -5.30 -6.95 9.01
CA ARG A 27 -5.98 -6.78 7.70
C ARG A 27 -6.17 -5.30 7.34
N MET A 28 -5.17 -4.47 7.64
CA MET A 28 -5.18 -3.02 7.47
C MET A 28 -4.72 -2.64 6.07
N PRO A 29 -5.61 -2.19 5.17
CA PRO A 29 -5.27 -1.94 3.78
C PRO A 29 -4.21 -0.83 3.67
N ILE A 30 -3.22 -1.06 2.80
CA ILE A 30 -2.10 -0.13 2.58
C ILE A 30 -2.23 0.46 1.18
N LEU A 31 -2.28 1.79 1.06
CA LEU A 31 -2.23 2.49 -0.23
C LEU A 31 -0.82 3.02 -0.47
N VAL A 32 -0.15 2.47 -1.47
CA VAL A 32 1.18 2.88 -1.92
C VAL A 32 1.02 3.80 -3.13
N PHE A 33 1.42 5.06 -3.01
CA PHE A 33 1.29 6.04 -4.08
C PHE A 33 2.48 7.00 -4.11
N ASP A 34 2.66 7.69 -5.23
CA ASP A 34 3.72 8.67 -5.41
C ASP A 34 3.30 10.04 -4.85
N LEU A 35 4.10 10.58 -3.93
CA LEU A 35 3.88 11.89 -3.33
C LEU A 35 4.21 13.05 -4.27
N GLN A 36 5.06 12.85 -5.28
CA GLN A 36 5.48 13.90 -6.20
C GLN A 36 4.41 14.27 -7.22
N GLN A 37 3.37 13.46 -7.39
CA GLN A 37 2.24 13.77 -8.25
C GLN A 37 1.39 14.91 -7.68
N ASP A 38 0.90 15.77 -8.58
CA ASP A 38 0.02 16.87 -8.21
C ASP A 38 -1.27 16.37 -7.55
N GLN A 39 -1.57 16.94 -6.39
CA GLN A 39 -2.69 16.58 -5.52
C GLN A 39 -2.73 15.11 -5.09
N SER A 40 -1.59 14.40 -5.07
CA SER A 40 -1.49 12.98 -4.70
C SER A 40 -2.20 12.64 -3.39
N ILE A 41 -1.96 13.41 -2.32
CA ILE A 41 -2.58 13.18 -1.00
C ILE A 41 -4.10 13.36 -1.06
N ARG A 42 -4.59 14.40 -1.75
CA ARG A 42 -6.03 14.64 -1.89
C ARG A 42 -6.71 13.49 -2.63
N LYS A 43 -6.10 13.06 -3.73
CA LYS A 43 -6.58 11.91 -4.54
C LYS A 43 -6.59 10.62 -3.72
N ALA A 44 -5.56 10.40 -2.88
CA ALA A 44 -5.47 9.25 -1.98
C ALA A 44 -6.66 9.19 -1.00
N VAL A 45 -6.94 10.31 -0.34
CA VAL A 45 -8.02 10.42 0.67
C VAL A 45 -9.40 10.39 0.02
N CYS A 46 -9.55 10.93 -1.19
CA CYS A 46 -10.79 10.85 -1.97
C CYS A 46 -11.08 9.44 -2.53
N GLY A 47 -10.15 8.48 -2.39
CA GLY A 47 -10.31 7.13 -2.91
C GLY A 47 -10.22 7.05 -4.44
N GLU A 48 -9.56 8.02 -5.08
CA GLU A 48 -9.29 7.95 -6.51
C GLU A 48 -8.35 6.78 -6.82
N ALA A 49 -8.44 6.25 -8.04
CA ALA A 49 -7.61 5.15 -8.51
C ALA A 49 -6.16 5.63 -8.75
N ILE A 50 -5.41 5.81 -7.66
CA ILE A 50 -4.00 6.16 -7.68
C ILE A 50 -3.16 5.06 -7.04
N GLY A 51 -1.94 4.85 -7.56
CA GLY A 51 -0.99 3.94 -6.95
C GLY A 51 -1.48 2.49 -6.88
N THR A 52 -1.16 1.80 -5.78
CA THR A 52 -1.44 0.39 -5.56
C THR A 52 -1.98 0.18 -4.15
N VAL A 53 -3.16 -0.45 -4.06
CA VAL A 53 -3.71 -0.93 -2.79
C VAL A 53 -3.21 -2.35 -2.51
N VAL A 54 -2.72 -2.58 -1.30
CA VAL A 54 -2.35 -3.89 -0.76
C VAL A 54 -3.40 -4.31 0.27
N ARG A 55 -3.98 -5.50 0.11
CA ARG A 55 -5.03 -6.04 0.98
C ARG A 55 -5.05 -7.56 1.07
#